data_AF-A0A514XKJ7-F1
#
_entry.id   AF-A0A514XKJ7-F1
#
_cell.length_a   1.000
_cell.length_b   1.000
_cell.length_c   1.000
_cell.angle_alpha   90.00
_cell.angle_beta   90.00
_cell.angle_gamma   90.00
#
_symmetry.space_group_name_H-M   'P 1'
#
loop_
_entity.id
_entity.type
_entity.pdbx_description
1 polymer ?
#
loop_
_entity_poly.entity_id
_entity_poly.type
_entity_poly.pdbx_seq_one_letter_code
_entity_poly.pdbx_strand_id
1 'polypeptide(L)'
;MMKFIGKSRVNTAFCMLVATLTLNAFTASQSFAQAQIMAVAKNQLVVGKTYFIAADNLNLRSSNNTSSSDNIVGQLSMNDEVVLVNALGEGTPLVQIKLIKSKSVPSDVAPQLFVSKDYLSDKVYEAPVLKYFVIQNVATEKTRVYERCVTYPGCPHKLVMETDMVVGRNEEGTKSDRYAYMTWLGHARISSWVKFYSDGMQTYPSWYTAGQDLKSIPKPISSNSSRVIGSRKWLTKQNGKDTVYGAFGWYAAKLSPSDDVNGVNSQWMHGTIGWGVDGSDAIDITRGFFMNMFSNPGSHGCTRLENRAIAYLREILPVGTDIYRVYARESTRERQTILSDDTVIPLSRYKDVYNNPARWDYILLTDGAQKSGGLSADATNIITKNIPVIQGQNFLEQGSYMVDRYPTAAQLNYKNSASSGKSGDRYRIDSGKSKEPTNFRGYFLVDEGRFIDYQHPNAQAVKGKVKVSGLLDFRTSVPESLKATGYHFPPNIIY
;
A
#
# COMPACT_ATOMS: atom_id res chain seq x y z
N MET A 1 3.69 29.01 -58.83
CA MET A 1 4.65 27.91 -58.53
C MET A 1 4.24 27.30 -57.20
N MET A 2 3.94 26.02 -56.99
CA MET A 2 3.80 24.83 -57.84
C MET A 2 2.90 23.90 -57.01
N LYS A 3 1.83 23.37 -57.63
CA LYS A 3 0.87 22.40 -57.06
C LYS A 3 1.46 20.99 -57.06
N PHE A 4 1.03 20.12 -56.13
CA PHE A 4 0.68 18.68 -56.30
C PHE A 4 0.10 18.21 -54.93
N ILE A 5 -1.20 17.98 -54.73
CA ILE A 5 -2.08 16.83 -55.07
C ILE A 5 -1.49 15.45 -54.72
N GLY A 6 -2.18 14.72 -53.83
CA GLY A 6 -1.99 13.27 -53.67
C GLY A 6 -2.79 12.67 -52.49
N LYS A 7 -4.07 12.32 -52.72
CA LYS A 7 -4.83 11.40 -51.86
C LYS A 7 -4.29 9.98 -52.04
N SER A 8 -4.26 9.18 -50.98
CA SER A 8 -4.47 7.73 -51.10
C SER A 8 -5.15 7.17 -49.84
N ARG A 9 -6.31 6.56 -50.05
CA ARG A 9 -6.94 5.57 -49.18
C ARG A 9 -6.43 4.21 -49.65
N VAL A 10 -5.90 3.37 -48.77
CA VAL A 10 -5.88 1.91 -48.99
C VAL A 10 -6.16 1.19 -47.66
N ASN A 11 -6.99 0.17 -47.82
CA ASN A 11 -7.59 -0.78 -46.90
C ASN A 11 -6.65 -1.50 -45.92
N THR A 12 -7.25 -1.84 -44.78
CA THR A 12 -7.25 -3.16 -44.14
C THR A 12 -6.33 -4.22 -44.74
N ALA A 13 -5.30 -4.60 -43.98
CA ALA A 13 -4.72 -5.93 -44.02
C ALA A 13 -4.33 -6.36 -42.60
N PHE A 14 -5.17 -7.22 -42.07
CA PHE A 14 -4.93 -8.11 -40.95
C PHE A 14 -3.67 -8.94 -41.27
N CYS A 15 -2.64 -8.86 -40.44
CA CYS A 15 -1.53 -9.80 -40.50
C CYS A 15 -1.29 -10.36 -39.10
N MET A 16 -1.78 -11.59 -38.93
CA MET A 16 -1.30 -12.53 -37.92
C MET A 16 0.22 -12.63 -38.05
N LEU A 17 0.94 -12.15 -37.05
CA LEU A 17 2.32 -12.56 -36.83
C LEU A 17 2.31 -13.61 -35.73
N VAL A 18 2.24 -14.87 -36.15
CA VAL A 18 2.60 -16.04 -35.34
C VAL A 18 4.12 -15.98 -35.17
N ALA A 19 4.58 -15.42 -34.07
CA ALA A 19 5.98 -15.53 -33.66
C ALA A 19 6.13 -16.76 -32.76
N THR A 20 6.54 -17.86 -33.36
CA THR A 20 7.16 -19.00 -32.69
C THR A 20 8.46 -18.54 -32.01
N LEU A 21 8.38 -18.29 -30.70
CA LEU A 21 9.55 -18.10 -29.85
C LEU A 21 9.62 -19.24 -28.82
N THR A 22 10.52 -20.16 -29.17
CA THR A 22 11.29 -21.08 -28.33
C THR A 22 11.02 -21.04 -26.82
N LEU A 23 10.55 -22.19 -26.32
CA LEU A 23 10.68 -22.61 -24.93
C LEU A 23 12.16 -22.47 -24.50
N ASN A 24 12.40 -21.71 -23.44
CA ASN A 24 13.16 -22.19 -22.29
C ASN A 24 13.05 -21.22 -21.10
N ALA A 25 12.78 -21.83 -19.95
CA ALA A 25 12.96 -21.35 -18.58
C ALA A 25 12.19 -20.10 -18.14
N PHE A 26 10.99 -20.30 -17.59
CA PHE A 26 10.54 -19.67 -16.33
C PHE A 26 9.36 -20.48 -15.75
N THR A 27 9.65 -21.70 -15.29
CA THR A 27 8.77 -22.42 -14.36
C THR A 27 9.08 -21.97 -12.95
N ALA A 28 8.32 -20.99 -12.43
CA ALA A 28 8.09 -20.80 -10.99
C ALA A 28 7.05 -19.69 -10.74
N SER A 29 5.83 -19.84 -11.24
CA SER A 29 4.65 -19.24 -10.60
C SER A 29 4.04 -20.29 -9.69
N GLN A 30 4.72 -20.56 -8.56
CA GLN A 30 4.07 -21.27 -7.48
C GLN A 30 2.87 -20.45 -7.05
N SER A 31 1.69 -21.05 -7.17
CA SER A 31 0.50 -20.64 -6.45
C SER A 31 0.85 -20.66 -4.97
N PHE A 32 1.18 -19.50 -4.40
CA PHE A 32 1.31 -19.37 -2.95
C PHE A 32 -0.08 -19.58 -2.37
N ALA A 33 -0.28 -20.78 -1.85
CA ALA A 33 -1.41 -21.12 -1.01
C ALA A 33 -1.57 -20.00 0.02
N GLN A 34 -2.80 -19.54 0.19
CA GLN A 34 -3.18 -18.78 1.37
C GLN A 34 -2.59 -19.53 2.56
N ALA A 35 -1.68 -18.90 3.30
CA ALA A 35 -1.31 -19.40 4.62
C ALA A 35 -2.59 -19.30 5.45
N GLN A 36 -3.39 -20.37 5.39
CA GLN A 36 -4.43 -20.59 6.36
C GLN A 36 -3.70 -20.59 7.69
N ILE A 37 -4.04 -19.61 8.53
CA ILE A 37 -3.76 -19.64 9.96
C ILE A 37 -4.14 -21.05 10.38
N MET A 38 -3.17 -21.88 10.77
CA MET A 38 -3.46 -23.20 11.33
C MET A 38 -4.03 -22.97 12.74
N ALA A 39 -5.25 -22.44 12.77
CA ALA A 39 -6.07 -22.32 13.94
C ALA A 39 -6.23 -23.73 14.51
N VAL A 40 -5.91 -23.90 15.80
CA VAL A 40 -6.13 -25.18 16.47
C VAL A 40 -7.63 -25.49 16.38
N ALA A 41 -7.99 -26.65 15.83
CA ALA A 41 -9.39 -27.05 15.72
C ALA A 41 -10.03 -27.07 17.11
N LYS A 42 -11.30 -26.65 17.23
CA LYS A 42 -11.97 -26.45 18.53
C LYS A 42 -11.92 -27.67 19.46
N ASN A 43 -11.92 -28.88 18.91
CA ASN A 43 -11.83 -30.14 19.65
C ASN A 43 -10.42 -30.46 20.18
N GLN A 44 -9.42 -29.65 19.86
CA GLN A 44 -8.03 -29.78 20.30
C GLN A 44 -7.64 -28.70 21.33
N LEU A 45 -8.57 -27.81 21.71
CA LEU A 45 -8.34 -26.84 22.75
C LEU A 45 -8.44 -27.49 24.14
N VAL A 46 -7.38 -27.37 24.94
CA VAL A 46 -7.24 -27.99 26.26
C VAL A 46 -7.29 -26.90 27.33
N VAL A 47 -8.29 -26.94 28.20
CA VAL A 47 -8.41 -26.01 29.33
C VAL A 47 -7.18 -26.16 30.24
N GLY A 48 -6.61 -25.04 30.68
CA GLY A 48 -5.38 -24.97 31.46
C GLY A 48 -4.09 -24.97 30.64
N LYS A 49 -4.14 -25.23 29.33
CA LYS A 49 -2.97 -25.15 28.45
C LYS A 49 -2.69 -23.70 28.03
N THR A 50 -1.41 -23.38 27.87
CA THR A 50 -0.93 -22.12 27.29
C THR A 50 -1.03 -22.16 25.77
N TYR A 51 -1.53 -21.08 25.20
CA TYR A 51 -1.65 -20.81 23.78
C TYR A 51 -1.01 -19.45 23.45
N PHE A 52 -0.69 -19.28 22.17
CA PHE A 52 -0.15 -18.07 21.59
C PHE A 52 -1.14 -17.50 20.59
N ILE A 53 -1.19 -16.17 20.48
CA ILE A 53 -2.04 -15.50 19.49
C ILE A 53 -1.45 -15.64 18.08
N ALA A 54 -2.22 -16.23 17.17
CA ALA A 54 -1.87 -16.42 15.75
C ALA A 54 -2.52 -15.36 14.84
N ALA A 55 -2.60 -14.12 15.33
CA ALA A 55 -3.14 -12.97 14.61
C ALA A 55 -2.29 -11.74 14.88
N ASP A 56 -2.14 -10.86 13.88
CA ASP A 56 -1.46 -9.57 14.07
C ASP A 56 -2.17 -8.70 15.12
N ASN A 57 -3.50 -8.72 15.12
CA ASN A 57 -4.37 -8.04 16.07
C ASN A 57 -5.58 -8.91 16.39
N LEU A 58 -5.78 -9.20 17.67
CA LEU A 58 -6.96 -9.93 18.15
C LEU A 58 -7.66 -9.12 19.23
N ASN A 59 -8.92 -8.76 18.99
CA ASN A 59 -9.73 -8.06 19.99
C ASN A 59 -9.84 -8.91 21.27
N LEU A 60 -9.42 -8.31 22.38
CA LEU A 60 -9.58 -8.83 23.73
C LEU A 60 -10.85 -8.23 24.32
N ARG A 61 -11.78 -9.08 24.75
CA ARG A 61 -13.09 -8.65 25.21
C ARG A 61 -13.31 -8.94 26.69
N SER A 62 -14.03 -8.08 27.40
CA SER A 62 -14.43 -8.29 28.80
C SER A 62 -15.66 -9.17 28.97
N SER A 63 -16.36 -9.50 27.87
CA SER A 63 -17.47 -10.45 27.86
C SER A 63 -17.52 -11.26 26.57
N ASN A 64 -18.27 -12.35 26.55
CA ASN A 64 -18.43 -13.22 25.38
C ASN A 64 -19.40 -12.66 24.30
N ASN A 65 -19.88 -11.43 24.47
CA ASN A 65 -20.78 -10.78 23.52
C ASN A 65 -19.99 -10.26 22.30
N THR A 66 -20.33 -10.71 21.10
CA THR A 66 -19.70 -10.25 19.84
C THR A 66 -20.47 -9.13 19.14
N SER A 67 -21.67 -8.79 19.62
CA SER A 67 -22.60 -7.86 18.95
C SER A 67 -22.34 -6.39 19.23
N SER A 68 -21.47 -6.06 20.19
CA SER A 68 -21.03 -4.69 20.49
C SER A 68 -19.50 -4.59 20.50
N SER A 69 -18.97 -3.41 20.20
CA SER A 69 -17.57 -3.04 20.38
C SER A 69 -17.23 -2.57 21.80
N ASP A 70 -18.23 -2.24 22.62
CA ASP A 70 -18.03 -1.57 23.93
C ASP A 70 -17.34 -2.47 24.96
N ASN A 71 -17.36 -3.79 24.74
CA ASN A 71 -16.67 -4.75 25.59
C ASN A 71 -15.24 -5.04 25.13
N ILE A 72 -14.73 -4.40 24.07
CA ILE A 72 -13.34 -4.56 23.66
C ILE A 72 -12.47 -3.75 24.61
N VAL A 73 -11.68 -4.45 25.43
CA VAL A 73 -10.82 -3.86 26.47
C VAL A 73 -9.35 -3.79 26.06
N GLY A 74 -9.01 -4.31 24.88
CA GLY A 74 -7.66 -4.21 24.32
C GLY A 74 -7.52 -5.03 23.04
N GLN A 75 -6.31 -5.06 22.50
CA GLN A 75 -5.94 -5.90 21.36
C GLN A 75 -4.65 -6.65 21.67
N LEU A 76 -4.72 -7.97 21.58
CA LEU A 76 -3.55 -8.83 21.69
C LEU A 76 -2.82 -8.88 20.34
N SER A 77 -1.50 -8.89 20.41
CA SER A 77 -0.61 -9.01 19.26
C SER A 77 -0.21 -10.46 19.03
N MET A 78 0.32 -10.74 17.84
CA MET A 78 0.90 -12.04 17.51
C MET A 78 1.90 -12.48 18.58
N ASN A 79 1.79 -13.74 19.00
CA ASN A 79 2.59 -14.38 20.04
C ASN A 79 2.43 -13.84 21.46
N ASP A 80 1.42 -13.01 21.73
CA ASP A 80 0.97 -12.80 23.11
C ASP A 80 0.52 -14.15 23.71
N GLU A 81 0.85 -14.35 24.98
CA GLU A 81 0.71 -15.63 25.69
C GLU A 81 -0.57 -15.60 26.54
N VAL A 82 -1.41 -16.62 26.36
CA VAL A 82 -2.68 -16.76 27.08
C VAL A 82 -2.86 -18.18 27.59
N VAL A 83 -3.50 -18.35 28.74
CA VAL A 83 -3.96 -19.66 29.22
C VAL A 83 -5.44 -19.79 28.96
N LEU A 84 -5.86 -20.91 28.36
CA LEU A 84 -7.28 -21.18 28.14
C LEU A 84 -7.96 -21.50 29.48
N VAL A 85 -8.97 -20.73 29.86
CA VAL A 85 -9.73 -20.91 31.11
C VAL A 85 -11.03 -21.67 30.85
N ASN A 86 -11.71 -21.37 29.73
CA ASN A 86 -12.96 -22.05 29.37
C ASN A 86 -13.15 -22.04 27.85
N ALA A 87 -13.40 -23.21 27.25
CA ALA A 87 -13.61 -23.36 25.81
C ALA A 87 -15.01 -22.89 25.31
N LEU A 88 -15.94 -22.61 26.25
CA LEU A 88 -17.34 -22.27 26.01
C LEU A 88 -18.08 -23.28 25.09
N GLY A 89 -19.40 -23.12 24.92
CA GLY A 89 -20.21 -24.04 24.11
C GLY A 89 -19.82 -24.04 22.62
N GLU A 90 -20.13 -25.10 21.88
CA GLU A 90 -19.74 -25.27 20.46
C GLU A 90 -20.14 -24.08 19.57
N GLY A 91 -21.34 -23.53 19.78
CA GLY A 91 -21.86 -22.37 19.05
C GLY A 91 -21.22 -21.02 19.41
N THR A 92 -20.37 -20.95 20.43
CA THR A 92 -19.69 -19.70 20.80
C THR A 92 -18.38 -19.55 20.01
N PRO A 93 -18.17 -18.42 19.31
CA PRO A 93 -16.94 -18.16 18.56
C PRO A 93 -15.76 -17.77 19.47
N LEU A 94 -16.06 -17.31 20.68
CA LEU A 94 -15.06 -16.89 21.67
C LEU A 94 -14.75 -18.00 22.67
N VAL A 95 -13.60 -17.87 23.32
CA VAL A 95 -13.15 -18.66 24.47
C VAL A 95 -12.70 -17.73 25.59
N GLN A 96 -12.82 -18.18 26.84
CA GLN A 96 -12.32 -17.43 27.99
C GLN A 96 -10.85 -17.74 28.21
N ILE A 97 -10.05 -16.71 28.41
CA ILE A 97 -8.60 -16.82 28.63
C ILE A 97 -8.16 -16.06 29.88
N LYS A 98 -6.95 -16.38 30.34
CA LYS A 98 -6.17 -15.56 31.26
C LYS A 98 -4.96 -15.04 30.50
N LEU A 99 -4.75 -13.74 30.51
CA LEU A 99 -3.59 -13.13 29.87
C LEU A 99 -2.34 -13.40 30.72
N ILE A 100 -1.31 -14.02 30.13
CA ILE A 100 -0.04 -14.31 30.80
C ILE A 100 0.98 -13.23 30.45
N LYS A 101 1.10 -12.92 29.17
CA LYS A 101 2.06 -11.94 28.66
C LYS A 101 1.50 -11.26 27.44
N SER A 102 1.48 -9.94 27.48
CA SER A 102 1.21 -9.11 26.32
C SER A 102 2.14 -7.91 26.32
N LYS A 103 2.48 -7.46 25.11
CA LYS A 103 3.23 -6.21 24.93
C LYS A 103 2.32 -4.98 24.88
N SER A 104 1.03 -5.17 24.59
CA SER A 104 0.07 -4.09 24.32
C SER A 104 -1.02 -3.94 25.38
N VAL A 105 -1.27 -4.97 26.20
CA VAL A 105 -2.39 -4.97 27.16
C VAL A 105 -1.93 -5.38 28.56
N PRO A 106 -2.27 -4.61 29.62
CA PRO A 106 -2.04 -5.02 31.01
C PRO A 106 -2.79 -6.31 31.37
N SER A 107 -2.21 -7.13 32.24
CA SER A 107 -2.80 -8.42 32.65
C SER A 107 -4.10 -8.29 33.47
N ASP A 108 -4.36 -7.12 34.04
CA ASP A 108 -5.48 -6.79 34.93
C ASP A 108 -6.55 -5.91 34.28
N VAL A 109 -6.53 -5.78 32.95
CA VAL A 109 -7.42 -4.86 32.21
C VAL A 109 -8.92 -5.13 32.43
N ALA A 110 -9.31 -6.38 32.76
CA ALA A 110 -10.67 -6.75 33.12
C ALA A 110 -10.68 -8.07 33.92
N PRO A 111 -11.71 -8.33 34.74
CA PRO A 111 -11.80 -9.54 35.56
C PRO A 111 -11.98 -10.83 34.75
N GLN A 112 -12.57 -10.74 33.56
CA GLN A 112 -12.74 -11.85 32.63
C GLN A 112 -12.33 -11.38 31.24
N LEU A 113 -11.69 -12.27 30.49
CA LEU A 113 -11.13 -11.97 29.18
C LEU A 113 -11.54 -13.04 28.17
N PHE A 114 -11.91 -12.59 26.99
CA PHE A 114 -12.40 -13.44 25.90
C PHE A 114 -11.71 -13.08 24.58
N VAL A 115 -11.37 -14.10 23.80
CA VAL A 115 -10.77 -13.97 22.46
C VAL A 115 -11.39 -14.96 21.51
N SER A 116 -11.27 -14.72 20.20
CA SER A 116 -11.72 -15.72 19.21
C SER A 116 -10.80 -16.94 19.24
N LYS A 117 -11.42 -18.12 19.32
CA LYS A 117 -10.73 -19.42 19.37
C LYS A 117 -9.90 -19.69 18.12
N ASP A 118 -10.32 -19.13 16.98
CA ASP A 118 -9.72 -19.40 15.66
C ASP A 118 -8.33 -18.75 15.52
N TYR A 119 -7.88 -18.00 16.52
CA TYR A 119 -6.56 -17.35 16.55
C TYR A 119 -5.69 -17.84 17.70
N LEU A 120 -6.03 -18.97 18.33
CA LEU A 120 -5.16 -19.64 19.29
C LEU A 120 -4.31 -20.71 18.61
N SER A 121 -3.00 -20.64 18.85
CA SER A 121 -2.00 -21.61 18.41
C SER A 121 -1.33 -22.23 19.62
N ASP A 122 -1.05 -23.53 19.59
CA ASP A 122 -0.32 -24.21 20.66
C ASP A 122 1.20 -24.05 20.55
N LYS A 123 1.66 -23.37 19.51
CA LYS A 123 3.05 -23.00 19.26
C LYS A 123 3.16 -21.51 18.98
N VAL A 124 4.34 -20.95 19.24
CA VAL A 124 4.70 -19.61 18.76
C VAL A 124 4.49 -19.59 17.24
N TYR A 125 3.70 -18.64 16.77
CA TYR A 125 3.43 -18.46 15.35
C TYR A 125 4.57 -17.67 14.70
N GLU A 126 5.22 -18.29 13.73
CA GLU A 126 6.19 -17.63 12.87
C GLU A 126 5.50 -17.27 11.56
N ALA A 127 5.19 -15.98 11.38
CA ALA A 127 4.65 -15.50 10.11
C ALA A 127 5.67 -15.79 8.99
N PRO A 128 5.24 -16.39 7.86
CA PRO A 128 6.15 -16.66 6.77
C PRO A 128 6.72 -15.34 6.24
N VAL A 129 8.06 -15.24 6.19
CA VAL A 129 8.74 -14.09 5.60
C VAL A 129 8.55 -14.15 4.08
N LEU A 130 7.72 -13.25 3.56
CA LEU A 130 7.42 -13.20 2.14
C LEU A 130 8.60 -12.64 1.34
N LYS A 131 8.69 -13.08 0.08
CA LYS A 131 9.75 -12.70 -0.87
C LYS A 131 9.90 -11.17 -0.98
N TYR A 132 8.78 -10.46 -1.01
CA TYR A 132 8.75 -9.02 -1.17
C TYR A 132 8.28 -8.31 0.09
N PHE A 133 8.73 -7.08 0.27
CA PHE A 133 8.20 -6.13 1.24
C PHE A 133 8.17 -4.72 0.63
N VAL A 134 7.41 -3.83 1.24
CA VAL A 134 7.19 -2.47 0.75
C VAL A 134 7.72 -1.46 1.75
N ILE A 135 8.39 -0.43 1.26
CA ILE A 135 8.67 0.78 2.02
C ILE A 135 7.93 1.95 1.37
N GLN A 136 7.09 2.60 2.17
CA GLN A 136 6.38 3.83 1.80
C GLN A 136 7.02 4.99 2.56
N ASN A 137 7.80 5.83 1.86
CA ASN A 137 8.36 7.02 2.46
C ASN A 137 7.36 8.18 2.34
N VAL A 138 6.70 8.48 3.46
CA VAL A 138 5.68 9.52 3.58
C VAL A 138 6.27 10.92 3.35
N ALA A 139 7.55 11.12 3.67
CA ALA A 139 8.22 12.41 3.49
C ALA A 139 8.37 12.80 2.01
N THR A 140 8.65 11.81 1.16
CA THR A 140 8.96 11.98 -0.27
C THR A 140 7.81 11.53 -1.16
N GLU A 141 6.72 11.03 -0.58
CA GLU A 141 5.57 10.46 -1.28
C GLU A 141 5.96 9.36 -2.30
N LYS A 142 6.90 8.49 -1.92
CA LYS A 142 7.37 7.35 -2.73
C LYS A 142 7.00 6.01 -2.13
N THR A 143 6.52 5.08 -2.95
CA THR A 143 6.36 3.65 -2.63
C THR A 143 7.43 2.85 -3.35
N ARG A 144 8.13 1.98 -2.63
CA ARG A 144 9.17 1.09 -3.17
C ARG A 144 8.94 -0.34 -2.72
N VAL A 145 9.07 -1.28 -3.65
CA VAL A 145 9.00 -2.72 -3.39
C VAL A 145 10.39 -3.31 -3.51
N TYR A 146 10.77 -4.10 -2.52
CA TYR A 146 12.06 -4.75 -2.47
C TYR A 146 11.89 -6.26 -2.41
N GLU A 147 12.73 -6.97 -3.16
CA GLU A 147 12.99 -8.38 -2.98
C GLU A 147 13.97 -8.58 -1.82
N ARG A 148 13.55 -9.34 -0.81
CA ARG A 148 14.38 -9.65 0.35
C ARG A 148 15.63 -10.42 -0.11
N CYS A 149 16.77 -10.00 0.44
CA CYS A 149 18.01 -10.73 0.31
C CYS A 149 18.14 -11.63 1.54
N VAL A 150 18.40 -12.91 1.30
CA VAL A 150 18.49 -13.95 2.34
C VAL A 150 19.87 -14.62 2.39
N THR A 151 20.83 -14.14 1.59
CA THR A 151 22.16 -14.76 1.45
C THR A 151 22.98 -14.66 2.73
N TYR A 152 22.93 -13.52 3.42
CA TYR A 152 23.58 -13.30 4.71
C TYR A 152 22.85 -12.18 5.49
N PRO A 153 22.92 -12.17 6.83
CA PRO A 153 22.33 -11.10 7.62
C PRO A 153 22.82 -9.71 7.18
N GLY A 154 21.89 -8.80 6.89
CA GLY A 154 22.23 -7.46 6.43
C GLY A 154 22.78 -7.39 5.00
N CYS A 155 22.48 -8.36 4.13
CA CYS A 155 22.71 -8.16 2.69
C CYS A 155 21.71 -7.15 2.11
N PRO A 156 22.13 -6.31 1.14
CA PRO A 156 21.25 -5.30 0.56
C PRO A 156 20.11 -5.96 -0.22
N HIS A 157 18.90 -5.45 -0.04
CA HIS A 157 17.73 -5.87 -0.79
C HIS A 157 17.75 -5.30 -2.21
N LYS A 158 17.01 -5.94 -3.12
CA LYS A 158 16.93 -5.53 -4.52
C LYS A 158 15.63 -4.79 -4.77
N LEU A 159 15.70 -3.54 -5.23
CA LEU A 159 14.52 -2.80 -5.66
C LEU A 159 13.90 -3.49 -6.89
N VAL A 160 12.60 -3.76 -6.84
CA VAL A 160 11.84 -4.36 -7.95
C VAL A 160 10.73 -3.46 -8.47
N MET A 161 10.41 -2.38 -7.75
CA MET A 161 9.48 -1.34 -8.19
C MET A 161 9.69 -0.07 -7.38
N GLU A 162 9.73 1.09 -8.05
CA GLU A 162 9.52 2.41 -7.47
C GLU A 162 8.31 3.09 -8.15
N THR A 163 7.50 3.79 -7.38
CA THR A 163 6.42 4.65 -7.90
C THR A 163 6.12 5.79 -6.95
N ASP A 164 5.56 6.86 -7.49
CA ASP A 164 4.94 7.92 -6.71
C ASP A 164 3.66 7.42 -6.02
N MET A 165 3.39 7.98 -4.85
CA MET A 165 2.12 7.87 -4.14
C MET A 165 1.61 9.26 -3.72
N VAL A 166 0.43 9.31 -3.12
CA VAL A 166 -0.09 10.45 -2.37
C VAL A 166 -0.48 9.96 -1.00
N VAL A 167 -0.07 10.68 0.05
CA VAL A 167 -0.39 10.35 1.44
C VAL A 167 -1.55 11.18 1.96
N GLY A 168 -2.26 10.65 2.96
CA GLY A 168 -3.31 11.36 3.69
C GLY A 168 -2.76 12.62 4.37
N ARG A 169 -3.61 13.64 4.54
CA ARG A 169 -3.15 15.03 4.76
C ARG A 169 -3.80 15.66 5.99
N ASN A 170 -3.14 16.69 6.55
CA ASN A 170 -3.71 17.44 7.67
C ASN A 170 -4.81 18.42 7.22
N GLU A 171 -4.83 18.80 5.94
CA GLU A 171 -5.95 19.58 5.37
C GLU A 171 -7.26 18.78 5.34
N GLU A 172 -7.17 17.45 5.37
CA GLU A 172 -8.34 16.57 5.43
C GLU A 172 -8.91 16.48 6.85
N GLY A 173 -8.14 16.86 7.88
CA GLY A 173 -8.42 16.66 9.31
C GLY A 173 -9.79 17.18 9.78
N THR A 174 -10.25 16.67 10.91
CA THR A 174 -11.52 17.12 11.50
C THR A 174 -11.35 18.45 12.23
N LYS A 175 -12.47 19.10 12.57
CA LYS A 175 -12.46 20.29 13.43
C LYS A 175 -11.85 20.00 14.81
N SER A 176 -11.99 18.77 15.31
CA SER A 176 -11.51 18.33 16.62
C SER A 176 -10.09 17.75 16.59
N ASP A 177 -9.63 17.19 15.46
CA ASP A 177 -8.26 16.71 15.25
C ASP A 177 -7.81 17.01 13.81
N ARG A 178 -7.01 18.06 13.66
CA ARG A 178 -6.41 18.47 12.38
C ARG A 178 -5.48 17.41 11.77
N TYR A 179 -4.98 16.47 12.57
CA TYR A 179 -4.06 15.41 12.13
C TYR A 179 -4.73 14.03 12.12
N ALA A 180 -6.06 13.97 12.18
CA ALA A 180 -6.83 12.73 12.21
C ALA A 180 -6.52 11.81 11.03
N TYR A 181 -6.25 12.39 9.86
CA TYR A 181 -6.26 11.70 8.57
C TYR A 181 -4.93 11.70 7.84
N MET A 182 -3.86 12.00 8.57
CA MET A 182 -2.51 11.82 8.07
C MET A 182 -2.19 10.33 7.97
N THR A 183 -1.36 9.96 7.00
CA THR A 183 -0.82 8.60 6.92
C THR A 183 0.10 8.37 8.12
N TRP A 184 -0.22 7.33 8.90
CA TRP A 184 0.55 6.97 10.08
C TRP A 184 1.77 6.14 9.68
N LEU A 185 2.88 6.38 10.38
CA LEU A 185 4.10 5.61 10.23
C LEU A 185 4.01 4.29 10.98
N GLY A 186 4.93 3.38 10.70
CA GLY A 186 5.02 2.09 11.36
C GLY A 186 4.91 0.92 10.40
N HIS A 187 4.66 -0.27 10.93
CA HIS A 187 4.68 -1.52 10.18
C HIS A 187 3.27 -2.11 10.09
N ALA A 188 2.84 -2.44 8.88
CA ALA A 188 1.57 -3.11 8.64
C ALA A 188 1.78 -4.28 7.68
N ARG A 189 0.77 -5.12 7.53
CA ARG A 189 0.73 -6.23 6.56
C ARG A 189 -0.51 -6.10 5.69
N ILE A 190 -0.43 -6.56 4.45
CA ILE A 190 -1.63 -6.66 3.60
C ILE A 190 -2.55 -7.72 4.18
N SER A 191 -3.75 -7.36 4.62
CA SER A 191 -4.74 -8.31 5.15
C SER A 191 -5.66 -8.85 4.06
N SER A 192 -5.98 -8.04 3.06
CA SER A 192 -6.79 -8.47 1.91
C SER A 192 -6.65 -7.49 0.75
N TRP A 193 -6.93 -7.99 -0.45
CA TRP A 193 -7.08 -7.18 -1.66
C TRP A 193 -8.54 -7.18 -2.12
N VAL A 194 -9.05 -6.03 -2.52
CA VAL A 194 -10.39 -5.88 -3.09
C VAL A 194 -10.28 -5.18 -4.44
N LYS A 195 -10.91 -5.74 -5.46
CA LYS A 195 -11.01 -5.13 -6.79
C LYS A 195 -12.24 -4.24 -6.86
N PHE A 196 -12.11 -3.02 -7.37
CA PHE A 196 -13.18 -2.02 -7.44
C PHE A 196 -13.93 -1.86 -6.12
N TYR A 197 -13.18 -1.56 -5.05
CA TYR A 197 -13.75 -1.37 -3.72
C TYR A 197 -14.84 -0.29 -3.70
N SER A 198 -15.91 -0.54 -2.94
CA SER A 198 -16.89 0.44 -2.48
C SER A 198 -17.16 0.24 -1.00
N ASP A 199 -17.46 1.32 -0.28
CA ASP A 199 -17.96 1.22 1.09
C ASP A 199 -19.46 0.88 1.11
N GLY A 200 -19.91 0.25 2.21
CA GLY A 200 -21.32 -0.14 2.35
C GLY A 200 -22.28 1.06 2.39
N MET A 201 -21.80 2.24 2.79
CA MET A 201 -22.58 3.48 2.81
C MET A 201 -22.57 4.24 1.46
N GLN A 202 -21.85 3.74 0.45
CA GLN A 202 -21.68 4.39 -0.86
C GLN A 202 -21.12 5.82 -0.78
N THR A 203 -20.41 6.17 0.30
CA THR A 203 -19.62 7.40 0.37
C THR A 203 -18.55 7.40 -0.71
N TYR A 204 -18.02 6.22 -1.03
CA TYR A 204 -17.08 5.95 -2.11
C TYR A 204 -17.69 4.93 -3.06
N PRO A 205 -18.44 5.41 -4.07
CA PRO A 205 -18.88 4.55 -5.15
C PRO A 205 -17.67 3.85 -5.80
N SER A 206 -17.83 2.57 -6.12
CA SER A 206 -16.77 1.80 -6.77
C SER A 206 -16.45 2.37 -8.15
N TRP A 207 -15.24 2.06 -8.62
CA TRP A 207 -14.83 2.40 -9.98
C TRP A 207 -15.63 1.62 -11.02
N TYR A 208 -16.02 0.38 -10.68
CA TYR A 208 -16.96 -0.43 -11.43
C TYR A 208 -17.81 -1.23 -10.44
N THR A 209 -19.11 -1.32 -10.69
CA THR A 209 -20.01 -2.22 -9.95
C THR A 209 -20.32 -3.46 -10.77
N ALA A 210 -20.32 -4.65 -10.15
CA ALA A 210 -20.67 -5.88 -10.83
C ALA A 210 -22.03 -5.76 -11.53
N GLY A 211 -22.05 -6.01 -12.86
CA GLY A 211 -23.25 -5.90 -13.70
C GLY A 211 -23.57 -4.48 -14.17
N GLN A 212 -22.77 -3.46 -13.83
CA GLN A 212 -22.93 -2.10 -14.35
C GLN A 212 -22.71 -2.06 -15.87
N ASP A 213 -23.48 -1.22 -16.58
CA ASP A 213 -23.20 -0.90 -17.99
C ASP A 213 -21.84 -0.22 -18.12
N LEU A 214 -20.93 -0.84 -18.88
CA LEU A 214 -19.57 -0.34 -19.10
C LEU A 214 -19.53 1.05 -19.73
N LYS A 215 -20.55 1.43 -20.50
CA LYS A 215 -20.65 2.76 -21.13
C LYS A 215 -20.95 3.87 -20.14
N SER A 216 -21.45 3.53 -18.94
CA SER A 216 -21.74 4.49 -17.88
C SER A 216 -20.51 4.91 -17.07
N ILE A 217 -19.38 4.21 -17.22
CA ILE A 217 -18.12 4.57 -16.57
C ILE A 217 -17.60 5.88 -17.21
N PRO A 218 -17.20 6.90 -16.41
CA PRO A 218 -16.67 8.14 -16.95
C PRO A 218 -15.48 7.90 -17.88
N LYS A 219 -15.41 8.62 -18.99
CA LYS A 219 -14.29 8.52 -19.96
C LYS A 219 -12.95 8.94 -19.33
N PRO A 220 -11.81 8.52 -19.93
CA PRO A 220 -10.48 8.94 -19.49
C PRO A 220 -10.34 10.45 -19.29
N ILE A 221 -9.61 10.84 -18.26
CA ILE A 221 -9.32 12.26 -17.96
C ILE A 221 -8.61 12.90 -19.15
N SER A 222 -7.63 12.19 -19.70
CA SER A 222 -6.84 12.51 -20.89
C SER A 222 -7.66 12.68 -22.17
N SER A 223 -8.95 12.29 -22.18
CA SER A 223 -9.83 12.48 -23.34
C SER A 223 -10.21 13.95 -23.60
N ASN A 224 -9.75 14.89 -22.77
CA ASN A 224 -10.10 16.31 -22.85
C ASN A 224 -8.83 17.15 -22.93
N SER A 225 -8.91 18.30 -23.58
CA SER A 225 -7.80 19.25 -23.70
C SER A 225 -7.33 19.83 -22.36
N SER A 226 -8.21 19.79 -21.34
CA SER A 226 -7.88 20.18 -19.96
C SER A 226 -8.11 19.03 -19.00
N ARG A 227 -7.05 18.71 -18.24
CA ARG A 227 -7.06 17.73 -17.14
C ARG A 227 -8.12 18.03 -16.09
N VAL A 228 -8.26 19.31 -15.70
CA VAL A 228 -9.26 19.74 -14.73
C VAL A 228 -10.68 19.48 -15.24
N ILE A 229 -10.95 19.78 -16.51
CA ILE A 229 -12.28 19.55 -17.10
C ILE A 229 -12.56 18.04 -17.21
N GLY A 230 -11.60 17.25 -17.68
CA GLY A 230 -11.76 15.79 -17.79
C GLY A 230 -12.05 15.14 -16.45
N SER A 231 -11.37 15.59 -15.40
CA SER A 231 -11.52 15.05 -14.06
C SER A 231 -12.86 15.38 -13.38
N ARG A 232 -13.52 16.50 -13.73
CA ARG A 232 -14.85 16.85 -13.18
C ARG A 232 -15.92 15.79 -13.49
N LYS A 233 -15.74 14.99 -14.54
CA LYS A 233 -16.64 13.88 -14.90
C LYS A 233 -16.63 12.73 -13.90
N TRP A 234 -15.58 12.68 -13.07
CA TRP A 234 -15.44 11.71 -11.99
C TRP A 234 -16.09 12.22 -10.70
N LEU A 235 -16.70 13.41 -10.71
CA LEU A 235 -17.52 13.89 -9.61
C LEU A 235 -18.95 13.41 -9.74
N THR A 236 -19.50 12.93 -8.63
CA THR A 236 -20.89 12.51 -8.53
C THR A 236 -21.50 13.00 -7.23
N LYS A 237 -22.82 12.93 -7.12
CA LYS A 237 -23.56 13.26 -5.90
C LYS A 237 -24.10 11.99 -5.26
N GLN A 238 -23.82 11.81 -3.98
CA GLN A 238 -24.36 10.75 -3.13
C GLN A 238 -25.04 11.42 -1.94
N ASN A 239 -26.34 11.18 -1.75
CA ASN A 239 -27.14 11.79 -0.68
C ASN A 239 -27.03 13.33 -0.62
N GLY A 240 -27.01 13.98 -1.79
CA GLY A 240 -26.89 15.44 -1.91
C GLY A 240 -25.51 16.01 -1.64
N LYS A 241 -24.51 15.17 -1.27
CA LYS A 241 -23.12 15.57 -1.06
C LYS A 241 -22.27 15.18 -2.27
N ASP A 242 -21.34 16.05 -2.64
CA ASP A 242 -20.39 15.72 -3.68
C ASP A 242 -19.43 14.63 -3.19
N THR A 243 -19.20 13.64 -4.04
CA THR A 243 -18.21 12.57 -3.86
C THR A 243 -17.51 12.27 -5.18
N VAL A 244 -16.53 11.38 -5.13
CA VAL A 244 -15.72 11.01 -6.27
C VAL A 244 -16.00 9.57 -6.67
N TYR A 245 -16.44 9.40 -7.92
CA TYR A 245 -16.62 8.12 -8.58
C TYR A 245 -15.30 7.36 -8.64
N GLY A 246 -15.26 6.12 -8.11
CA GLY A 246 -14.08 5.27 -8.20
C GLY A 246 -12.85 5.80 -7.45
N ALA A 247 -13.04 6.47 -6.31
CA ALA A 247 -11.96 7.06 -5.52
C ALA A 247 -10.82 6.08 -5.12
N PHE A 248 -11.17 4.80 -4.96
CA PHE A 248 -10.23 3.71 -4.64
C PHE A 248 -9.61 3.04 -5.89
N GLY A 249 -10.02 3.46 -7.09
CA GLY A 249 -9.49 2.96 -8.35
C GLY A 249 -9.72 1.47 -8.57
N TRP A 250 -8.76 0.84 -9.24
CA TRP A 250 -8.89 -0.55 -9.68
C TRP A 250 -8.76 -1.56 -8.55
N TYR A 251 -7.84 -1.33 -7.61
CA TYR A 251 -7.56 -2.24 -6.50
C TYR A 251 -7.31 -1.47 -5.20
N ALA A 252 -7.69 -2.08 -4.10
CA ALA A 252 -7.40 -1.61 -2.75
C ALA A 252 -6.83 -2.76 -1.90
N ALA A 253 -5.69 -2.54 -1.25
CA ALA A 253 -5.13 -3.40 -0.22
C ALA A 253 -5.52 -2.86 1.15
N LYS A 254 -6.29 -3.65 1.90
CA LYS A 254 -6.51 -3.39 3.32
C LYS A 254 -5.26 -3.78 4.09
N LEU A 255 -4.87 -2.98 5.08
CA LEU A 255 -3.71 -3.27 5.92
C LEU A 255 -4.12 -3.63 7.35
N SER A 256 -3.35 -4.51 7.98
CA SER A 256 -3.42 -4.86 9.39
C SER A 256 -2.10 -4.52 10.09
N PRO A 257 -2.11 -4.13 11.38
CA PRO A 257 -3.28 -3.86 12.18
C PRO A 257 -4.06 -2.63 11.66
N SER A 258 -5.38 -2.69 11.73
CA SER A 258 -6.21 -1.50 11.55
C SER A 258 -6.24 -0.77 12.89
N ASP A 259 -5.35 0.19 13.08
CA ASP A 259 -5.33 1.02 14.30
C ASP A 259 -6.40 2.12 14.21
N ASP A 260 -7.65 1.67 14.10
CA ASP A 260 -8.81 2.53 14.08
C ASP A 260 -9.02 3.13 15.48
N VAL A 261 -8.78 4.43 15.61
CA VAL A 261 -8.99 5.16 16.87
C VAL A 261 -10.26 5.99 16.72
N ASN A 262 -11.33 5.57 17.41
CA ASN A 262 -12.66 6.20 17.40
C ASN A 262 -13.42 6.13 16.06
N GLY A 263 -13.23 5.08 15.24
CA GLY A 263 -13.87 4.97 13.91
C GLY A 263 -13.18 5.84 12.85
N VAL A 264 -11.99 6.32 13.15
CA VAL A 264 -11.18 7.24 12.37
C VAL A 264 -9.85 6.53 12.08
N ASN A 265 -9.56 6.32 10.79
CA ASN A 265 -8.25 5.97 10.23
C ASN A 265 -7.93 4.49 9.94
N SER A 266 -8.78 3.82 9.14
CA SER A 266 -8.37 2.58 8.45
C SER A 266 -7.33 2.87 7.36
N GLN A 267 -6.09 2.43 7.59
CA GLN A 267 -4.91 2.72 6.77
C GLN A 267 -4.74 1.76 5.58
N TRP A 268 -5.11 2.12 4.35
CA TRP A 268 -5.03 1.22 3.17
C TRP A 268 -4.03 1.70 2.10
N MET A 269 -3.73 0.84 1.12
CA MET A 269 -3.15 1.24 -0.17
C MET A 269 -4.21 1.10 -1.24
N HIS A 270 -4.35 2.05 -2.16
CA HIS A 270 -5.36 1.95 -3.21
C HIS A 270 -5.00 2.71 -4.48
N GLY A 271 -5.73 2.43 -5.56
CA GLY A 271 -5.63 3.14 -6.83
C GLY A 271 -6.25 4.53 -6.80
N THR A 272 -6.55 5.09 -7.95
CA THR A 272 -7.17 6.40 -8.06
C THR A 272 -8.24 6.45 -9.15
N ILE A 273 -8.85 7.60 -9.36
CA ILE A 273 -9.80 7.80 -10.44
C ILE A 273 -9.12 7.65 -11.82
N GLY A 274 -9.91 7.55 -12.87
CA GLY A 274 -9.37 7.49 -14.23
C GLY A 274 -9.07 6.07 -14.72
N TRP A 275 -8.58 6.01 -15.93
CA TRP A 275 -8.22 4.79 -16.65
C TRP A 275 -6.69 4.59 -16.66
N GLY A 276 -6.21 3.44 -17.12
CA GLY A 276 -4.77 3.16 -17.18
C GLY A 276 -4.03 4.13 -18.09
N VAL A 277 -4.67 4.53 -19.20
CA VAL A 277 -4.15 5.57 -20.11
C VAL A 277 -3.92 6.94 -19.43
N ASP A 278 -4.62 7.25 -18.33
CA ASP A 278 -4.43 8.53 -17.62
C ASP A 278 -3.13 8.56 -16.82
N GLY A 279 -2.63 7.40 -16.39
CA GLY A 279 -1.36 7.26 -15.68
C GLY A 279 -1.16 8.22 -14.50
N SER A 280 0.01 8.87 -14.44
CA SER A 280 0.37 9.78 -13.35
C SER A 280 -0.48 11.06 -13.32
N ASP A 281 -1.16 11.41 -14.41
CA ASP A 281 -1.99 12.64 -14.46
C ASP A 281 -3.12 12.57 -13.44
N ALA A 282 -3.67 11.38 -13.19
CA ALA A 282 -4.68 11.18 -12.16
C ALA A 282 -4.14 11.49 -10.75
N ILE A 283 -2.88 11.14 -10.48
CA ILE A 283 -2.22 11.42 -9.20
C ILE A 283 -1.98 12.92 -9.01
N ASP A 284 -1.43 13.60 -10.01
CA ASP A 284 -1.15 15.04 -9.93
C ASP A 284 -2.43 15.87 -9.72
N ILE A 285 -3.53 15.46 -10.36
CA ILE A 285 -4.84 16.07 -10.18
C ILE A 285 -5.35 15.88 -8.74
N THR A 286 -5.16 14.71 -8.15
CA THR A 286 -5.55 14.45 -6.75
C THR A 286 -4.65 15.16 -5.74
N ARG A 287 -3.40 15.49 -6.11
CA ARG A 287 -2.51 16.32 -5.27
C ARG A 287 -2.99 17.77 -5.18
N GLY A 288 -3.79 18.26 -6.13
CA GLY A 288 -4.26 19.64 -6.22
C GLY A 288 -5.78 19.83 -6.19
N PHE A 289 -6.45 19.66 -7.33
CA PHE A 289 -7.82 20.16 -7.57
C PHE A 289 -8.91 19.46 -6.74
N PHE A 290 -8.78 18.17 -6.45
CA PHE A 290 -9.78 17.41 -5.68
C PHE A 290 -9.47 17.25 -4.20
N MET A 291 -8.45 17.94 -3.68
CA MET A 291 -8.06 17.82 -2.27
C MET A 291 -9.25 17.96 -1.31
N ASN A 292 -10.13 18.93 -1.56
CA ASN A 292 -11.29 19.23 -0.70
C ASN A 292 -12.48 18.27 -0.87
N MET A 293 -12.45 17.37 -1.86
CA MET A 293 -13.56 16.47 -2.17
C MET A 293 -13.29 15.02 -1.74
N PHE A 294 -12.02 14.64 -1.65
CA PHE A 294 -11.61 13.35 -1.10
C PHE A 294 -11.58 13.33 0.44
N SER A 295 -11.81 14.48 1.10
CA SER A 295 -11.76 14.70 2.56
C SER A 295 -13.04 14.30 3.34
N ASN A 296 -13.84 13.36 2.84
CA ASN A 296 -14.99 12.76 3.56
C ASN A 296 -14.58 11.44 4.26
N PRO A 297 -15.25 10.97 5.33
CA PRO A 297 -14.69 10.22 6.47
C PRO A 297 -13.96 8.86 6.28
N GLY A 298 -14.09 8.12 5.17
CA GLY A 298 -13.71 6.69 5.13
C GLY A 298 -12.48 6.26 4.28
N SER A 299 -11.77 7.18 3.61
CA SER A 299 -10.51 6.90 2.85
C SER A 299 -9.26 7.53 3.47
N HIS A 300 -9.40 8.03 4.68
CA HIS A 300 -8.44 8.90 5.31
C HIS A 300 -7.21 8.17 5.87
N GLY A 301 -6.04 8.80 5.73
CA GLY A 301 -4.74 8.23 6.10
C GLY A 301 -4.15 7.27 5.08
N CYS A 302 -4.93 6.78 4.11
CA CYS A 302 -4.47 5.86 3.10
C CYS A 302 -3.33 6.42 2.23
N THR A 303 -2.68 5.52 1.49
CA THR A 303 -1.73 5.87 0.43
C THR A 303 -2.35 5.56 -0.92
N ARG A 304 -2.41 6.55 -1.79
CA ARG A 304 -3.01 6.48 -3.12
C ARG A 304 -1.93 6.35 -4.19
N LEU A 305 -2.15 5.47 -5.16
CA LEU A 305 -1.27 5.22 -6.30
C LEU A 305 -2.04 5.32 -7.62
N GLU A 306 -1.33 5.49 -8.74
CA GLU A 306 -1.98 5.41 -10.05
C GLU A 306 -2.44 3.97 -10.34
N ASN A 307 -3.44 3.83 -11.21
CA ASN A 307 -4.19 2.58 -11.33
C ASN A 307 -3.36 1.39 -11.84
N ARG A 308 -2.38 1.62 -12.72
CA ARG A 308 -1.53 0.54 -13.23
C ARG A 308 -0.53 0.10 -12.17
N ALA A 309 0.06 1.05 -11.43
CA ALA A 309 0.94 0.78 -10.30
C ALA A 309 0.26 -0.07 -9.22
N ILE A 310 -0.95 0.28 -8.75
CA ILE A 310 -1.65 -0.54 -7.74
C ILE A 310 -2.04 -1.92 -8.28
N ALA A 311 -2.36 -2.02 -9.58
CA ALA A 311 -2.67 -3.30 -10.21
C ALA A 311 -1.43 -4.20 -10.30
N TYR A 312 -0.27 -3.63 -10.59
CA TYR A 312 1.01 -4.36 -10.55
C TYR A 312 1.37 -4.78 -9.13
N LEU A 313 1.19 -3.90 -8.13
CA LEU A 313 1.34 -4.26 -6.71
C LEU A 313 0.42 -5.41 -6.32
N ARG A 314 -0.84 -5.40 -6.77
CA ARG A 314 -1.79 -6.50 -6.52
C ARG A 314 -1.29 -7.84 -7.06
N GLU A 315 -0.65 -7.84 -8.22
CA GLU A 315 -0.09 -9.05 -8.84
C GLU A 315 1.06 -9.61 -8.00
N ILE A 316 2.03 -8.76 -7.64
CA ILE A 316 3.28 -9.23 -7.03
C ILE A 316 3.23 -9.36 -5.50
N LEU A 317 2.29 -8.68 -4.83
CA LEU A 317 2.22 -8.65 -3.37
C LEU A 317 1.06 -9.51 -2.84
N PRO A 318 1.33 -10.73 -2.32
CA PRO A 318 0.30 -11.54 -1.67
C PRO A 318 -0.16 -10.94 -0.34
N VAL A 319 -1.28 -11.45 0.17
CA VAL A 319 -1.72 -11.22 1.56
C VAL A 319 -0.60 -11.65 2.52
N GLY A 320 -0.39 -10.87 3.57
CA GLY A 320 0.70 -11.02 4.54
C GLY A 320 1.92 -10.14 4.25
N THR A 321 2.03 -9.53 3.06
CA THR A 321 3.20 -8.72 2.69
C THR A 321 3.43 -7.58 3.67
N ASP A 322 4.65 -7.45 4.21
CA ASP A 322 5.05 -6.38 5.12
C ASP A 322 5.14 -5.02 4.39
N ILE A 323 4.56 -4.00 5.00
CA ILE A 323 4.51 -2.60 4.57
C ILE A 323 5.11 -1.73 5.69
N TYR A 324 6.26 -1.13 5.44
CA TYR A 324 6.91 -0.20 6.37
C TYR A 324 6.69 1.24 5.91
N ARG A 325 5.99 2.01 6.72
CA ARG A 325 5.77 3.44 6.50
C ARG A 325 6.75 4.24 7.33
N VAL A 326 7.51 5.09 6.65
CA VAL A 326 8.59 5.87 7.24
C VAL A 326 8.46 7.34 6.87
N TYR A 327 9.10 8.18 7.67
CA TYR A 327 9.32 9.59 7.39
C TYR A 327 10.82 9.85 7.47
N ALA A 328 11.51 9.59 6.37
CA ALA A 328 12.97 9.48 6.35
C ALA A 328 13.58 10.37 5.26
N ARG A 329 14.80 10.86 5.53
CA ARG A 329 15.67 11.39 4.48
C ARG A 329 16.16 10.23 3.63
N GLU A 330 16.21 10.42 2.33
CA GLU A 330 16.70 9.39 1.42
C GLU A 330 18.20 9.55 1.17
N SER A 331 18.85 8.44 0.92
CA SER A 331 20.28 8.35 0.60
C SER A 331 20.53 7.08 -0.21
N THR A 332 21.72 6.97 -0.80
CA THR A 332 22.18 5.75 -1.45
C THR A 332 23.47 5.24 -0.81
N ARG A 333 23.72 3.93 -0.90
CA ARG A 333 25.01 3.34 -0.56
C ARG A 333 26.08 3.75 -1.55
N GLU A 334 25.72 3.79 -2.82
CA GLU A 334 26.60 4.13 -3.93
C GLU A 334 26.40 5.59 -4.35
N ARG A 335 27.48 6.29 -4.70
CA ARG A 335 27.38 7.64 -5.25
C ARG A 335 26.96 7.57 -6.72
N GLN A 336 25.81 8.14 -7.04
CA GLN A 336 25.48 8.47 -8.42
C GLN A 336 26.40 9.62 -8.87
N THR A 337 27.06 9.44 -10.02
CA THR A 337 27.93 10.48 -10.56
C THR A 337 27.19 11.19 -11.67
N ILE A 338 27.13 12.52 -11.59
CA ILE A 338 26.60 13.39 -12.64
C ILE A 338 27.80 14.13 -13.22
N LEU A 339 28.01 13.98 -14.53
CA LEU A 339 29.09 14.64 -15.26
C LEU A 339 28.71 16.10 -15.55
N SER A 340 29.69 16.90 -16.01
CA SER A 340 29.49 18.33 -16.29
C SER A 340 28.50 18.64 -17.41
N ASP A 341 28.16 17.65 -18.23
CA ASP A 341 27.20 17.69 -19.33
C ASP A 341 25.81 17.14 -18.92
N ASP A 342 25.54 17.01 -17.62
CA ASP A 342 24.35 16.40 -17.03
C ASP A 342 24.19 14.89 -17.32
N THR A 343 25.19 14.24 -17.91
CA THR A 343 25.18 12.79 -18.09
C THR A 343 25.25 12.09 -16.73
N VAL A 344 24.28 11.21 -16.48
CA VAL A 344 24.19 10.42 -15.25
C VAL A 344 24.88 9.07 -15.44
N ILE A 345 25.89 8.79 -14.62
CA ILE A 345 26.45 7.45 -14.45
C ILE A 345 25.58 6.73 -13.40
N PRO A 346 24.86 5.66 -13.77
CA PRO A 346 23.94 4.98 -12.87
C PRO A 346 24.67 4.28 -11.73
N LEU A 347 23.94 3.98 -10.65
CA LEU A 347 24.45 3.10 -9.59
C LEU A 347 24.87 1.76 -10.19
N SER A 348 26.02 1.25 -9.77
CA SER A 348 26.64 0.05 -10.36
C SER A 348 25.73 -1.17 -10.24
N ARG A 349 25.05 -1.33 -9.09
CA ARG A 349 24.08 -2.42 -8.86
C ARG A 349 22.81 -2.34 -9.72
N TYR A 350 22.50 -1.17 -10.28
CA TYR A 350 21.26 -0.91 -11.02
C TYR A 350 21.51 -0.46 -12.47
N LYS A 351 22.74 -0.58 -12.97
CA LYS A 351 23.13 -0.15 -14.32
C LYS A 351 22.25 -0.77 -15.42
N ASP A 352 21.89 -2.05 -15.27
CA ASP A 352 21.16 -2.80 -16.30
C ASP A 352 19.69 -2.36 -16.42
N VAL A 353 19.14 -1.76 -15.36
CA VAL A 353 17.74 -1.33 -15.31
C VAL A 353 17.57 0.18 -15.47
N TYR A 354 18.65 0.96 -15.44
CA TYR A 354 18.60 2.43 -15.52
C TYR A 354 17.92 2.94 -16.81
N ASN A 355 18.33 2.41 -17.97
CA ASN A 355 17.76 2.77 -19.27
C ASN A 355 16.72 1.76 -19.78
N ASN A 356 16.47 0.69 -19.01
CA ASN A 356 15.61 -0.43 -19.40
C ASN A 356 14.59 -0.75 -18.29
N PRO A 357 13.58 0.12 -18.09
CA PRO A 357 12.49 -0.18 -17.17
C PRO A 357 11.82 -1.49 -17.57
N ALA A 358 11.39 -2.27 -16.58
CA ALA A 358 10.64 -3.50 -16.87
C ALA A 358 9.28 -3.14 -17.46
N ARG A 359 8.75 -3.99 -18.34
CA ARG A 359 7.41 -3.83 -18.90
C ARG A 359 6.49 -4.88 -18.30
N TRP A 360 5.33 -4.45 -17.83
CA TRP A 360 4.25 -5.31 -17.39
C TRP A 360 3.00 -5.04 -18.22
N ASP A 361 2.51 -6.04 -18.94
CA ASP A 361 1.30 -5.94 -19.74
C ASP A 361 0.07 -6.33 -18.91
N TYR A 362 -1.01 -5.57 -19.04
CA TYR A 362 -2.24 -5.78 -18.28
C TYR A 362 -3.47 -5.91 -19.19
N ILE A 363 -4.44 -6.72 -18.74
CA ILE A 363 -5.80 -6.80 -19.25
C ILE A 363 -6.73 -6.65 -18.03
N LEU A 364 -7.41 -5.51 -17.94
CA LEU A 364 -8.36 -5.25 -16.88
C LEU A 364 -9.74 -5.82 -17.27
N LEU A 365 -10.20 -6.80 -16.50
CA LEU A 365 -11.53 -7.39 -16.63
C LEU A 365 -12.44 -7.01 -15.46
N THR A 366 -13.76 -7.15 -15.60
CA THR A 366 -14.74 -6.96 -14.52
C THR A 366 -14.75 -8.11 -13.49
N ASP A 367 -14.19 -9.27 -13.86
CA ASP A 367 -14.13 -10.46 -13.05
C ASP A 367 -13.55 -10.20 -11.65
N GLY A 368 -14.27 -10.68 -10.63
CA GLY A 368 -13.90 -10.51 -9.23
C GLY A 368 -14.15 -9.11 -8.66
N ALA A 369 -14.90 -8.25 -9.35
CA ALA A 369 -15.35 -6.95 -8.82
C ALA A 369 -15.98 -7.12 -7.42
N GLN A 370 -15.58 -6.23 -6.50
CA GLN A 370 -16.07 -6.12 -5.12
C GLN A 370 -15.85 -7.36 -4.23
N LYS A 371 -15.14 -8.38 -4.74
CA LYS A 371 -14.78 -9.58 -3.98
C LYS A 371 -13.38 -9.45 -3.39
N SER A 372 -13.20 -10.01 -2.19
CA SER A 372 -11.87 -10.22 -1.62
C SER A 372 -11.08 -11.19 -2.51
N GLY A 373 -9.82 -10.85 -2.80
CA GLY A 373 -8.97 -11.63 -3.69
C GLY A 373 -9.38 -11.57 -5.17
N GLY A 374 -10.14 -10.56 -5.60
CA GLY A 374 -10.56 -10.39 -7.00
C GLY A 374 -9.43 -10.52 -8.02
N LEU A 375 -9.81 -10.88 -9.26
CA LEU A 375 -8.87 -11.25 -10.34
C LEU A 375 -7.85 -10.14 -10.60
N SER A 376 -6.56 -10.51 -10.64
CA SER A 376 -5.46 -9.62 -11.06
C SER A 376 -5.59 -9.19 -12.52
N ALA A 377 -5.01 -8.06 -12.88
CA ALA A 377 -5.00 -7.56 -14.26
C ALA A 377 -3.80 -8.08 -15.07
N ASP A 378 -2.98 -8.98 -14.54
CA ASP A 378 -1.82 -9.53 -15.26
C ASP A 378 -2.25 -10.26 -16.55
N ALA A 379 -1.77 -9.75 -17.69
CA ALA A 379 -2.17 -10.26 -19.01
C ALA A 379 -1.73 -11.71 -19.21
N THR A 380 -0.54 -12.08 -18.74
CA THR A 380 -0.01 -13.44 -18.86
C THR A 380 -0.91 -14.42 -18.14
N ASN A 381 -1.26 -14.15 -16.88
CA ASN A 381 -2.16 -14.97 -16.08
C ASN A 381 -3.53 -15.13 -16.72
N ILE A 382 -4.10 -14.06 -17.28
CA ILE A 382 -5.40 -14.08 -17.96
C ILE A 382 -5.35 -15.01 -19.18
N ILE A 383 -4.30 -14.88 -20.01
CA ILE A 383 -4.11 -15.68 -21.22
C ILE A 383 -3.85 -17.14 -20.87
N THR A 384 -2.90 -17.42 -19.96
CA THR A 384 -2.49 -18.80 -19.62
C THR A 384 -3.58 -19.58 -18.90
N LYS A 385 -4.45 -18.90 -18.13
CA LYS A 385 -5.60 -19.52 -17.46
C LYS A 385 -6.84 -19.58 -18.35
N ASN A 386 -6.73 -19.16 -19.61
CA ASN A 386 -7.81 -19.13 -20.59
C ASN A 386 -9.05 -18.41 -20.06
N ILE A 387 -8.86 -17.28 -19.36
CA ILE A 387 -9.96 -16.47 -18.86
C ILE A 387 -10.58 -15.72 -20.05
N PRO A 388 -11.89 -15.85 -20.33
CA PRO A 388 -12.52 -15.21 -21.48
C PRO A 388 -12.39 -13.69 -21.45
N VAL A 389 -12.04 -13.09 -22.59
CA VAL A 389 -11.99 -11.63 -22.78
C VAL A 389 -13.06 -11.25 -23.79
N ILE A 390 -14.20 -10.73 -23.31
CA ILE A 390 -15.39 -10.47 -24.11
C ILE A 390 -15.68 -8.97 -24.11
N GLN A 391 -15.57 -8.35 -25.29
CA GLN A 391 -15.85 -6.93 -25.51
C GLN A 391 -17.28 -6.58 -25.14
N GLY A 392 -17.46 -5.49 -24.39
CA GLY A 392 -18.77 -5.03 -23.93
C GLY A 392 -19.41 -5.86 -22.82
N GLN A 393 -18.77 -6.93 -22.35
CA GLN A 393 -19.26 -7.75 -21.23
C GLN A 393 -18.31 -7.66 -20.02
N ASN A 394 -17.09 -8.19 -20.15
CA ASN A 394 -16.13 -8.20 -19.05
C ASN A 394 -14.81 -7.48 -19.34
N PHE A 395 -14.54 -7.13 -20.60
CA PHE A 395 -13.35 -6.35 -20.94
C PHE A 395 -13.52 -4.86 -20.61
N LEU A 396 -12.59 -4.29 -19.85
CA LEU A 396 -12.53 -2.86 -19.54
C LEU A 396 -11.42 -2.16 -20.33
N GLU A 397 -10.17 -2.60 -20.18
CA GLU A 397 -9.00 -1.96 -20.80
C GLU A 397 -7.85 -2.98 -20.94
N GLN A 398 -6.93 -2.74 -21.86
CA GLN A 398 -5.61 -3.39 -21.88
C GLN A 398 -4.52 -2.37 -22.17
N GLY A 399 -3.30 -2.64 -21.71
CA GLY A 399 -2.16 -1.77 -21.94
C GLY A 399 -0.89 -2.29 -21.29
N SER A 400 0.04 -1.39 -21.06
CA SER A 400 1.33 -1.69 -20.45
C SER A 400 1.69 -0.68 -19.38
N TYR A 401 2.42 -1.14 -18.38
CA TYR A 401 3.01 -0.33 -17.33
C TYR A 401 4.53 -0.50 -17.36
N MET A 402 5.25 0.62 -17.39
CA MET A 402 6.71 0.62 -17.30
C MET A 402 7.08 0.67 -15.82
N VAL A 403 7.50 -0.48 -15.29
CA VAL A 403 7.93 -0.66 -13.91
C VAL A 403 9.33 -0.07 -13.75
N ASP A 404 9.41 1.04 -13.02
CA ASP A 404 10.68 1.62 -12.61
C ASP A 404 11.35 0.74 -11.56
N ARG A 405 12.59 0.34 -11.81
CA ARG A 405 13.39 -0.51 -10.91
C ARG A 405 14.69 0.18 -10.49
N TYR A 406 14.85 1.45 -10.86
CA TYR A 406 16.03 2.21 -10.53
C TYR A 406 15.77 3.05 -9.27
N PRO A 407 16.62 2.95 -8.23
CA PRO A 407 16.41 3.69 -7.00
C PRO A 407 16.73 5.18 -7.19
N THR A 408 15.73 6.04 -6.97
CA THR A 408 15.91 7.49 -7.07
C THR A 408 15.81 8.12 -5.69
N ALA A 409 16.93 8.53 -5.10
CA ALA A 409 16.93 9.20 -3.80
C ALA A 409 16.38 10.63 -3.93
N ALA A 410 15.24 10.88 -3.29
CA ALA A 410 14.59 12.18 -3.31
C ALA A 410 15.31 13.18 -2.41
N GLN A 411 15.40 14.41 -2.92
CA GLN A 411 16.03 15.53 -2.23
C GLN A 411 15.11 16.19 -1.21
N LEU A 412 15.70 16.70 -0.13
CA LEU A 412 15.03 17.68 0.74
C LEU A 412 15.21 19.08 0.14
N ASN A 413 14.11 19.63 -0.38
CA ASN A 413 14.08 20.89 -1.11
C ASN A 413 12.99 21.82 -0.55
N TYR A 414 13.41 22.76 0.29
CA TYR A 414 12.55 23.73 0.96
C TYR A 414 12.01 24.84 0.06
N LYS A 415 12.55 25.00 -1.17
CA LYS A 415 11.97 25.90 -2.17
C LYS A 415 10.66 25.38 -2.73
N ASN A 416 10.46 24.06 -2.71
CA ASN A 416 9.22 23.43 -3.15
C ASN A 416 8.17 23.46 -2.04
N SER A 417 6.92 23.77 -2.40
CA SER A 417 5.79 23.60 -1.47
C SER A 417 5.67 22.13 -1.05
N ALA A 418 5.41 21.89 0.23
CA ALA A 418 5.14 20.55 0.72
C ALA A 418 3.94 19.87 0.03
N SER A 419 2.92 20.65 -0.38
CA SER A 419 1.75 20.11 -1.11
C SER A 419 2.08 19.57 -2.50
N SER A 420 3.24 19.91 -3.07
CA SER A 420 3.65 19.46 -4.40
C SER A 420 4.12 18.01 -4.45
N GLY A 421 4.43 17.39 -3.30
CA GLY A 421 5.10 16.09 -3.22
C GLY A 421 6.60 16.13 -3.54
N LYS A 422 7.17 17.30 -3.89
CA LYS A 422 8.57 17.46 -4.33
C LYS A 422 9.48 18.11 -3.29
N SER A 423 9.00 18.35 -2.07
CA SER A 423 9.82 18.99 -1.03
C SER A 423 10.72 18.01 -0.28
N GLY A 424 10.40 16.71 -0.29
CA GLY A 424 11.02 15.74 0.61
C GLY A 424 10.66 15.93 2.10
N ASP A 425 9.75 16.85 2.41
CA ASP A 425 9.18 17.12 3.74
C ASP A 425 7.67 17.40 3.61
N ARG A 426 6.92 16.36 3.21
CA ARG A 426 5.47 16.45 2.94
C ARG A 426 4.62 17.05 4.07
N TYR A 427 4.98 16.81 5.33
CA TYR A 427 4.25 17.23 6.52
C TYR A 427 4.88 18.45 7.19
N ARG A 428 5.94 18.98 6.58
CA ARG A 428 6.65 20.17 7.04
C ARG A 428 7.14 19.98 8.47
N ILE A 429 7.71 18.83 8.80
CA ILE A 429 8.18 18.55 10.16
C ILE A 429 9.28 19.52 10.57
N ASP A 430 9.97 20.14 9.61
CA ASP A 430 10.97 21.19 9.84
C ASP A 430 10.42 22.62 9.66
N SER A 431 9.10 22.81 9.56
CA SER A 431 8.51 24.15 9.41
C SER A 431 8.99 25.12 10.49
N GLY A 432 9.49 26.28 10.07
CA GLY A 432 9.99 27.32 10.98
C GLY A 432 11.47 27.18 11.34
N LYS A 433 12.17 26.18 10.79
CA LYS A 433 13.62 26.08 10.84
C LYS A 433 14.21 26.58 9.51
N SER A 434 15.16 27.50 9.58
CA SER A 434 15.86 28.02 8.41
C SER A 434 17.12 27.22 8.06
N LYS A 435 17.66 26.45 9.04
CA LYS A 435 18.81 25.55 8.94
C LYS A 435 18.69 24.43 9.99
N GLU A 436 19.66 23.51 10.02
CA GLU A 436 19.84 22.51 11.08
C GLU A 436 19.68 23.10 12.50
N PRO A 437 19.21 22.33 13.51
CA PRO A 437 19.01 20.87 13.48
C PRO A 437 17.65 20.45 12.88
N THR A 438 17.65 19.46 11.99
CA THR A 438 16.47 18.82 11.39
C THR A 438 15.70 17.92 12.39
N ASN A 439 14.39 17.74 12.18
CA ASN A 439 13.54 16.79 12.91
C ASN A 439 13.56 15.37 12.28
N PHE A 440 14.15 15.21 11.10
CA PHE A 440 14.42 13.90 10.53
C PHE A 440 15.45 13.15 11.39
N ARG A 441 15.33 11.82 11.48
CA ARG A 441 16.25 10.97 12.24
C ARG A 441 16.75 9.83 11.36
N GLY A 442 18.05 9.81 11.08
CA GLY A 442 18.69 8.82 10.22
C GLY A 442 18.31 8.93 8.74
N TYR A 443 18.65 7.90 7.98
CA TYR A 443 18.50 7.84 6.53
C TYR A 443 17.91 6.51 6.06
N PHE A 444 17.13 6.57 4.99
CA PHE A 444 16.68 5.43 4.22
C PHE A 444 17.55 5.26 2.96
N LEU A 445 18.24 4.12 2.86
CA LEU A 445 19.03 3.72 1.72
C LEU A 445 18.13 3.12 0.64
N VAL A 446 17.73 3.95 -0.32
CA VAL A 446 16.75 3.57 -1.35
C VAL A 446 17.27 2.51 -2.32
N ASP A 447 18.58 2.35 -2.43
CA ASP A 447 19.24 1.36 -3.27
C ASP A 447 19.48 0.01 -2.55
N GLU A 448 19.21 -0.05 -1.25
CA GLU A 448 19.36 -1.27 -0.43
C GLU A 448 18.07 -1.71 0.26
N GLY A 449 17.05 -0.85 0.36
CA GLY A 449 15.86 -1.13 1.15
C GLY A 449 16.15 -1.19 2.66
N ARG A 450 17.13 -0.43 3.15
CA ARG A 450 17.62 -0.48 4.54
C ARG A 450 17.79 0.92 5.15
N PHE A 451 18.02 0.97 6.46
CA PHE A 451 18.08 2.21 7.23
C PHE A 451 19.39 2.36 8.00
N ILE A 452 19.94 3.58 7.99
CA ILE A 452 21.06 3.97 8.85
C ILE A 452 20.51 4.89 9.94
N ASP A 453 20.67 4.49 11.20
CA ASP A 453 20.31 5.26 12.40
C ASP A 453 18.87 5.83 12.38
N TYR A 454 17.97 5.17 11.65
CA TYR A 454 16.61 5.65 11.48
C TYR A 454 15.79 5.45 12.75
N GLN A 455 15.01 6.48 13.08
CA GLN A 455 13.93 6.43 14.04
C GLN A 455 12.77 7.24 13.49
N HIS A 456 11.53 6.92 13.88
CA HIS A 456 10.41 7.81 13.59
C HIS A 456 10.67 9.20 14.19
N PRO A 457 10.30 10.30 13.50
CA PRO A 457 10.35 11.63 14.08
C PRO A 457 9.59 11.67 15.40
N ASN A 458 10.13 12.36 16.40
CA ASN A 458 9.49 12.45 17.71
C ASN A 458 8.18 13.26 17.61
N ALA A 459 7.05 12.62 17.91
CA ALA A 459 5.72 13.19 17.75
C ALA A 459 5.54 14.50 18.55
N GLN A 460 6.08 14.59 19.77
CA GLN A 460 6.03 15.82 20.58
C GLN A 460 6.83 16.95 19.94
N ALA A 461 8.05 16.67 19.48
CA ALA A 461 8.94 17.65 18.85
C ALA A 461 8.36 18.22 17.54
N VAL A 462 7.61 17.40 16.79
CA VAL A 462 6.94 17.82 15.54
C VAL A 462 5.49 18.26 15.76
N LYS A 463 5.07 18.47 17.01
CA LYS A 463 3.72 18.96 17.38
C LYS A 463 2.58 18.10 16.79
N GLY A 464 2.74 16.78 16.82
CA GLY A 464 1.72 15.82 16.39
C GLY A 464 1.60 15.63 14.88
N LYS A 465 2.45 16.27 14.07
CA LYS A 465 2.50 16.10 12.60
C LYS A 465 2.87 14.69 12.14
N VAL A 466 3.35 13.86 13.05
CA VAL A 466 3.66 12.45 12.81
C VAL A 466 2.97 11.64 13.90
N LYS A 467 2.30 10.57 13.48
CA LYS A 467 1.72 9.54 14.34
C LYS A 467 2.31 8.20 13.93
N VAL A 468 2.61 7.35 14.92
CA VAL A 468 3.22 6.03 14.73
C VAL A 468 2.27 4.98 15.25
N SER A 469 2.10 3.91 14.48
CA SER A 469 1.18 2.82 14.77
C SER A 469 1.70 1.51 14.17
N GLY A 470 0.88 0.48 14.00
CA GLY A 470 1.27 -0.74 13.30
C GLY A 470 1.77 -1.86 14.23
N LEU A 471 2.55 -2.80 13.73
CA LEU A 471 3.19 -3.84 14.52
C LEU A 471 4.34 -3.27 15.36
N LEU A 472 4.51 -3.82 16.57
CA LEU A 472 5.40 -3.26 17.58
C LEU A 472 6.88 -3.24 17.17
N ASP A 473 7.31 -4.21 16.35
CA ASP A 473 8.68 -4.38 15.88
C ASP A 473 9.23 -3.17 15.09
N PHE A 474 8.34 -2.32 14.57
CA PHE A 474 8.70 -1.08 13.90
C PHE A 474 8.11 0.19 14.52
N ARG A 475 7.46 0.12 15.69
CA ARG A 475 6.98 1.31 16.40
C ARG A 475 8.13 2.05 17.11
N THR A 476 9.06 1.30 17.68
CA THR A 476 10.13 1.83 18.54
C THR A 476 11.53 1.51 18.05
N SER A 477 11.67 0.62 17.08
CA SER A 477 12.95 0.15 16.53
C SER A 477 12.85 -0.10 15.03
N VAL A 478 14.00 -0.34 14.38
CA VAL A 478 14.06 -0.88 13.02
C VAL A 478 14.35 -2.38 13.09
N PRO A 479 13.61 -3.27 12.39
CA PRO A 479 13.96 -4.68 12.29
C PRO A 479 15.40 -4.90 11.85
N GLU A 480 16.08 -5.88 12.43
CA GLU A 480 17.50 -6.12 12.17
C GLU A 480 17.80 -6.33 10.67
N SER A 481 16.91 -7.02 9.95
CA SER A 481 17.04 -7.23 8.50
C SER A 481 17.04 -5.93 7.69
N LEU A 482 16.44 -4.86 8.23
CA LEU A 482 16.34 -3.55 7.58
C LEU A 482 17.40 -2.58 8.10
N LYS A 483 18.24 -2.95 9.07
CA LYS A 483 19.31 -2.09 9.55
C LYS A 483 20.51 -2.11 8.61
N ALA A 484 21.19 -0.98 8.57
CA ALA A 484 22.45 -0.79 7.88
C ALA A 484 23.34 0.14 8.70
N THR A 485 24.64 0.03 8.48
CA THR A 485 25.66 0.90 9.07
C THR A 485 26.59 1.42 7.98
N GLY A 486 27.55 2.26 8.35
CA GLY A 486 28.63 2.70 7.47
C GLY A 486 28.28 3.88 6.57
N TYR A 487 29.19 4.17 5.64
CA TYR A 487 29.14 5.37 4.80
C TYR A 487 27.99 5.36 3.79
N HIS A 488 27.42 6.52 3.50
CA HIS A 488 26.32 6.71 2.56
C HIS A 488 26.37 8.10 1.90
N PHE A 489 25.58 8.29 0.83
CA PHE A 489 25.57 9.50 0.01
C PHE A 489 24.17 10.10 -0.01
N PRO A 490 23.83 11.05 0.90
CA PRO A 490 22.53 11.72 0.85
C PRO A 490 22.54 12.80 -0.26
N PRO A 491 21.40 13.05 -0.94
CA PRO A 491 21.28 14.21 -1.80
C PRO A 491 21.52 15.51 -1.02
N ASN A 492 22.02 16.55 -1.71
CA ASN A 492 22.21 17.87 -1.14
C ASN A 492 20.90 18.42 -0.57
N ILE A 493 20.91 19.25 0.47
CA ILE A 493 19.70 19.95 0.91
C ILE A 493 19.61 21.28 0.14
N ILE A 494 18.43 21.61 -0.39
CA ILE A 494 18.15 22.93 -0.97
C ILE A 494 17.28 23.72 0.01
N TYR A 495 17.77 24.88 0.43
CA TYR A 495 17.05 25.83 1.27
C TYR A 495 16.29 26.87 0.45
#